data_AF-A0A956NST2-F1
#
_entry.id   AF-A0A956NST2-F1
#
_cell.length_a   1.000
_cell.length_b   1.000
_cell.length_c   1.000
_cell.angle_alpha   90.00
_cell.angle_beta   90.00
_cell.angle_gamma   90.00
#
_symmetry.space_group_name_H-M   'P 1'
#
loop_
_entity.id
_entity.type
_entity.pdbx_description
1 polymer ?
#
loop_
_entity_poly.entity_id
_entity_poly.type
_entity_poly.pdbx_seq_one_letter_code
_entity_poly.pdbx_strand_id
1 'polypeptide(L)'
;NPRTGRIHTNYNQTVAATGRLSSQNPNLQNIPIRTELGRRVREAFVADQRPSTRLFNKATLISSDYSQIELRLMAHLSGEPFLVEAFRAGQDIHRVTASLVYGVSLEDVTSDMRRVAKTVNFGLLYGMQAFGLSRDTGLSRQEAQRFIDEYWARLPGVRAYFDNLLQSGVTNGYVETMGGRRRSL
;
A
#
# COMPACT_ATOMS: atom_id res chain seq x y z
N ASN A 1 27.89 13.74 -7.70
CA ASN A 1 29.01 13.15 -8.47
C ASN A 1 29.61 14.23 -9.36
N PRO A 2 30.87 14.68 -9.12
CA PRO A 2 31.46 15.83 -9.80
C PRO A 2 31.56 15.67 -11.33
N ARG A 3 31.80 14.46 -11.84
CA ARG A 3 31.93 14.20 -13.28
C ARG A 3 30.62 14.36 -14.04
N THR A 4 29.52 13.96 -13.41
CA THR A 4 28.20 13.96 -14.06
C THR A 4 27.32 15.13 -13.65
N GLY A 5 27.64 15.82 -12.55
CA GLY A 5 26.77 16.85 -11.95
C GLY A 5 25.44 16.29 -11.43
N ARG A 6 25.33 14.98 -11.20
CA ARG A 6 24.09 14.31 -10.75
C ARG A 6 24.25 13.65 -9.38
N ILE A 7 23.11 13.36 -8.76
CA ILE A 7 22.98 12.44 -7.63
C ILE A 7 22.86 11.01 -8.18
N HIS A 8 23.64 10.08 -7.65
CA HIS A 8 23.63 8.67 -8.04
C HIS A 8 23.27 7.86 -6.81
N THR A 9 22.16 7.12 -6.86
CA THR A 9 21.75 6.19 -5.80
C THR A 9 22.19 4.77 -6.13
N ASN A 10 22.22 3.90 -5.12
CA ASN A 10 22.40 2.47 -5.29
C ASN A 10 21.08 1.77 -4.98
N TYR A 11 20.56 1.01 -5.95
CA TYR A 11 19.41 0.13 -5.75
C TYR A 11 19.89 -1.27 -5.39
N ASN A 12 19.65 -1.70 -4.15
CA ASN A 12 19.97 -3.06 -3.73
C ASN A 12 18.79 -3.98 -4.06
N GLN A 13 19.08 -5.06 -4.78
CA GLN A 13 18.06 -6.00 -5.25
C GLN A 13 17.87 -7.22 -4.33
N THR A 14 18.80 -7.46 -3.40
CA THR A 14 18.88 -8.70 -2.61
C THR A 14 18.71 -8.48 -1.11
N VAL A 15 18.29 -7.29 -0.67
CA VAL A 15 18.25 -6.93 0.77
C VAL A 15 16.88 -7.17 1.40
N ALA A 16 15.78 -6.81 0.74
CA ALA A 16 14.46 -6.88 1.38
C ALA A 16 13.92 -8.32 1.38
N ALA A 17 13.45 -8.81 2.54
CA ALA A 17 12.83 -10.12 2.67
C ALA A 17 11.59 -10.31 1.79
N THR A 18 10.94 -9.22 1.38
CA THR A 18 9.75 -9.23 0.51
C THR A 18 10.07 -9.08 -0.97
N GLY A 19 11.35 -8.89 -1.34
CA GLY A 19 11.79 -8.67 -2.72
C GLY A 19 11.65 -7.25 -3.25
N ARG A 20 11.28 -6.28 -2.41
CA ARG A 20 11.34 -4.86 -2.77
C ARG A 20 12.80 -4.42 -2.98
N LEU A 21 13.02 -3.47 -3.90
CA LEU A 21 14.30 -2.76 -3.98
C LEU A 21 14.46 -1.87 -2.74
N SER A 22 15.69 -1.73 -2.26
CA SER A 22 16.07 -0.66 -1.33
C SER A 22 17.02 0.33 -2.00
N SER A 23 17.02 1.58 -1.54
CA SER A 23 17.84 2.66 -2.08
C SER A 23 18.77 3.20 -1.01
N GLN A 24 20.06 3.33 -1.31
CA GLN A 24 21.06 3.86 -0.38
C GLN A 24 22.14 4.68 -1.08
N ASN A 25 22.81 5.54 -0.31
CA ASN A 25 23.95 6.36 -0.73
C ASN A 25 23.70 7.17 -2.02
N PRO A 26 22.69 8.07 -2.07
CA PRO A 26 21.70 8.37 -1.03
C PRO A 26 20.40 7.57 -1.22
N ASN A 27 19.54 7.50 -0.18
CA ASN A 27 18.21 6.93 -0.31
C ASN A 27 17.28 7.90 -1.06
N LEU A 28 16.81 7.50 -2.24
CA LEU A 28 15.89 8.26 -3.08
C LEU A 28 14.44 7.73 -3.04
N GLN A 29 14.18 6.65 -2.30
CA GLN A 29 12.82 6.12 -2.12
C GLN A 29 12.04 6.83 -1.00
N ASN A 30 12.73 7.50 -0.07
CA ASN A 30 12.12 8.15 1.09
C ASN A 30 12.18 9.69 1.04
N ILE A 31 12.28 10.29 -0.15
CA ILE A 31 12.27 11.75 -0.28
C ILE A 31 10.97 12.32 0.29
N PRO A 32 11.02 13.28 1.25
CA PRO A 32 9.85 13.83 1.90
C PRO A 32 8.79 14.36 0.92
N ILE A 33 7.50 14.26 1.29
CA ILE A 33 6.37 14.74 0.46
C ILE A 33 5.20 15.31 1.26
N ARG A 34 5.06 14.91 2.53
CA ARG A 34 3.87 15.19 3.33
C ARG A 34 3.80 16.64 3.85
N THR A 35 4.94 17.25 4.11
CA THR A 35 5.05 18.63 4.60
C THR A 35 5.39 19.59 3.48
N GLU A 36 5.10 20.87 3.69
CA GLU A 36 5.43 21.91 2.71
C GLU A 36 6.93 21.99 2.45
N LEU A 37 7.74 21.94 3.51
CA LEU A 37 9.19 21.83 3.39
C LEU A 37 9.60 20.59 2.58
N GLY A 38 8.93 19.45 2.78
CA GLY A 38 9.20 18.23 2.03
C GLY A 38 8.90 18.36 0.54
N ARG A 39 7.81 19.06 0.18
CA ARG A 39 7.50 19.36 -1.23
C ARG A 39 8.60 20.22 -1.87
N ARG A 40 9.05 21.26 -1.18
CA ARG A 40 10.17 22.11 -1.64
C ARG A 40 11.47 21.33 -1.83
N VAL A 41 11.75 20.33 -1.00
CA VAL A 41 12.90 19.43 -1.20
C VAL A 41 12.77 18.64 -2.51
N ARG A 42 11.56 18.17 -2.87
CA ARG A 42 11.33 17.46 -4.14
C ARG A 42 11.49 18.34 -5.36
N GLU A 43 11.19 19.63 -5.27
CA GLU A 43 11.38 20.59 -6.37
C GLU A 43 12.84 20.73 -6.81
N ALA A 44 13.80 20.38 -5.94
CA ALA A 44 15.22 20.34 -6.30
C ALA A 44 15.57 19.21 -7.29
N PHE A 45 14.70 18.21 -7.46
CA PHE A 45 14.88 17.13 -8.43
C PHE A 45 14.30 17.56 -9.78
N VAL A 46 15.19 17.97 -10.69
CA VAL A 46 14.83 18.50 -12.01
C VAL A 46 15.25 17.58 -13.14
N ALA A 47 14.53 17.64 -14.26
CA ALA A 47 14.95 16.97 -15.49
C ALA A 47 16.21 17.64 -16.05
N ASP A 48 17.20 16.83 -16.42
CA ASP A 48 18.43 17.35 -17.01
C ASP A 48 18.20 17.91 -18.42
N GLN A 49 18.50 19.19 -18.60
CA GLN A 49 18.31 19.89 -19.88
C GLN A 49 19.55 19.91 -20.77
N ARG A 50 20.68 19.31 -20.35
CA ARG A 50 21.91 19.30 -21.14
C ARG A 50 21.69 18.57 -22.47
N PRO A 51 22.07 19.17 -23.62
CA PRO A 51 21.90 18.56 -24.94
C PRO A 51 22.49 17.16 -25.06
N SER A 52 23.63 16.90 -24.40
CA SER A 52 24.30 15.59 -24.38
C SER A 52 23.51 14.47 -23.70
N THR A 53 22.41 14.78 -23.01
CA THR A 53 21.65 13.81 -22.21
C THR A 53 20.16 13.75 -22.53
N ARG A 54 19.69 14.56 -23.48
CA ARG A 54 18.28 14.61 -23.89
C ARG A 54 18.14 14.27 -25.37
N LEU A 55 17.10 13.50 -25.69
CA LEU A 55 16.77 13.13 -27.07
C LEU A 55 15.92 14.19 -27.79
N PHE A 56 15.22 15.03 -27.03
CA PHE A 56 14.30 16.05 -27.54
C PHE A 56 14.69 17.46 -27.07
N ASN A 57 14.05 18.48 -27.64
CA ASN A 57 14.30 19.90 -27.34
C ASN A 57 14.07 20.29 -25.87
N LYS A 58 13.31 19.49 -25.11
CA LYS A 58 13.03 19.69 -23.68
C LYS A 58 12.96 18.34 -22.98
N ALA A 59 13.59 18.23 -21.82
CA ALA A 59 13.43 17.07 -20.93
C ALA A 59 12.37 17.38 -19.87
N THR A 60 11.60 16.38 -19.45
CA THR A 60 10.59 16.49 -18.39
C THR A 60 10.60 15.22 -17.56
N LEU A 61 10.35 15.33 -16.26
CA LEU A 61 10.18 14.17 -15.38
C LEU A 61 8.76 13.65 -15.52
N ILE A 62 8.62 12.35 -15.71
CA ILE A 62 7.34 11.64 -15.72
C ILE A 62 7.29 10.78 -14.46
N SER A 63 6.20 10.89 -13.70
CA SER A 63 5.94 10.06 -12.54
C SER A 63 4.63 9.31 -12.75
N SER A 64 4.65 8.02 -12.47
CA SER A 64 3.49 7.14 -12.51
C SER A 64 3.52 6.27 -11.25
N ASP A 65 2.37 6.15 -10.59
CA ASP A 65 2.19 5.34 -9.39
C ASP A 65 0.94 4.48 -9.56
N TYR A 66 1.00 3.23 -9.08
CA TYR A 66 -0.16 2.35 -9.12
C TYR A 66 -1.18 2.78 -8.06
N SER A 67 -2.40 3.08 -8.49
CA SER A 67 -3.50 3.35 -7.57
C SER A 67 -3.85 2.12 -6.75
N GLN A 68 -3.47 2.11 -5.47
CA GLN A 68 -3.85 1.10 -4.46
C GLN A 68 -3.41 -0.33 -4.83
N ILE A 69 -2.20 -0.50 -5.35
CA ILE A 69 -1.69 -1.79 -5.84
C ILE A 69 -1.85 -2.93 -4.83
N GLU A 70 -1.60 -2.68 -3.56
CA GLU A 70 -1.68 -3.71 -2.51
C GLU A 70 -3.10 -4.23 -2.28
N LEU A 71 -4.10 -3.33 -2.33
CA LEU A 71 -5.51 -3.72 -2.20
C LEU A 71 -6.02 -4.41 -3.47
N ARG A 72 -5.50 -4.03 -4.64
CA ARG A 72 -5.78 -4.75 -5.90
C ARG A 72 -5.21 -6.16 -5.87
N LEU A 73 -4.00 -6.33 -5.33
CA LEU A 73 -3.40 -7.65 -5.13
C LEU A 73 -4.21 -8.46 -4.13
N MET A 74 -4.67 -7.86 -3.02
CA MET A 74 -5.56 -8.53 -2.06
C MET A 74 -6.85 -9.01 -2.74
N ALA A 75 -7.52 -8.15 -3.51
CA ALA A 75 -8.73 -8.53 -4.25
C ALA A 75 -8.46 -9.68 -5.24
N HIS A 76 -7.35 -9.61 -5.98
CA HIS A 76 -6.96 -10.64 -6.93
C HIS A 76 -6.64 -11.99 -6.26
N LEU A 77 -5.85 -11.96 -5.18
CA LEU A 77 -5.36 -13.16 -4.49
C LEU A 77 -6.44 -13.83 -3.64
N SER A 78 -7.31 -13.04 -3.02
CA SER A 78 -8.45 -13.58 -2.26
C SER A 78 -9.62 -13.99 -3.13
N GLY A 79 -9.72 -13.45 -4.35
CA GLY A 79 -10.88 -13.66 -5.21
C GLY A 79 -12.17 -13.08 -4.65
N GLU A 80 -12.11 -12.19 -3.66
CA GLU A 80 -13.29 -11.62 -2.99
C GLU A 80 -14.15 -10.81 -3.99
N PRO A 81 -15.35 -11.30 -4.37
CA PRO A 81 -16.14 -10.71 -5.45
C PRO A 81 -16.43 -9.24 -5.23
N PHE A 82 -16.72 -8.87 -3.99
CA PHE A 82 -17.05 -7.48 -3.66
C PHE A 82 -15.88 -6.51 -3.91
N LEU A 83 -14.65 -6.91 -3.56
CA LEU A 83 -13.47 -6.08 -3.81
C LEU A 83 -13.12 -6.02 -5.30
N VAL A 84 -13.22 -7.15 -5.99
CA VAL A 84 -12.96 -7.22 -7.43
C VAL A 84 -13.93 -6.32 -8.19
N GLU A 85 -15.20 -6.37 -7.84
CA GLU A 85 -16.25 -5.57 -8.51
C GLU A 85 -16.08 -4.08 -8.20
N ALA A 86 -15.75 -3.73 -6.96
CA ALA A 86 -15.45 -2.34 -6.59
C ALA A 86 -14.28 -1.77 -7.40
N PHE A 87 -13.21 -2.55 -7.59
CA PHE A 87 -12.08 -2.12 -8.41
C PHE A 87 -12.41 -2.04 -9.91
N ARG A 88 -13.24 -2.93 -10.43
CA ARG A 88 -13.72 -2.90 -11.83
C ARG A 88 -14.60 -1.69 -12.10
N ALA A 89 -15.45 -1.33 -11.14
CA ALA A 89 -16.32 -0.16 -11.20
C ALA A 89 -15.59 1.17 -10.92
N GLY A 90 -14.27 1.16 -10.67
CA GLY A 90 -13.50 2.36 -10.38
C GLY A 90 -13.89 3.05 -9.06
N GLN A 91 -14.48 2.31 -8.14
CA GLN A 91 -14.97 2.86 -6.87
C GLN A 91 -13.82 3.15 -5.89
N ASP A 92 -14.09 4.05 -4.94
CA ASP A 92 -13.19 4.28 -3.82
C ASP A 92 -13.29 3.14 -2.82
N ILE A 93 -12.29 2.24 -2.85
CA ILE A 93 -12.28 1.04 -2.00
C ILE A 93 -12.39 1.36 -0.51
N HIS A 94 -11.90 2.52 -0.05
CA HIS A 94 -11.99 2.89 1.36
C HIS A 94 -13.41 3.31 1.74
N ARG A 95 -14.14 3.98 0.84
CA ARG A 95 -15.56 4.27 1.05
C ARG A 95 -16.40 3.00 0.97
N VAL A 96 -16.05 2.11 0.05
CA VAL A 96 -16.67 0.80 -0.13
C VAL A 96 -16.52 -0.07 1.11
N THR A 97 -15.32 -0.19 1.66
CA THR A 97 -15.11 -0.87 2.96
C THR A 97 -15.87 -0.19 4.09
N ALA A 98 -15.84 1.14 4.17
CA ALA A 98 -16.56 1.87 5.21
C ALA A 98 -18.07 1.61 5.15
N SER A 99 -18.67 1.70 3.97
CA SER A 99 -20.09 1.41 3.75
C SER A 99 -20.46 0.00 4.22
N LEU A 100 -19.64 -1.00 3.90
CA LEU A 100 -19.85 -2.37 4.38
C LEU A 100 -19.79 -2.49 5.90
N VAL A 101 -18.74 -1.96 6.52
CA VAL A 101 -18.48 -2.18 7.96
C VAL A 101 -19.43 -1.37 8.83
N TYR A 102 -19.77 -0.15 8.42
CA TYR A 102 -20.73 0.69 9.14
C TYR A 102 -22.19 0.37 8.78
N GLY A 103 -22.45 -0.44 7.75
CA GLY A 103 -23.80 -0.79 7.30
C GLY A 103 -24.58 0.40 6.75
N VAL A 104 -23.90 1.36 6.12
CA VAL A 104 -24.49 2.59 5.54
C VAL A 104 -24.32 2.61 4.03
N SER A 105 -25.12 3.40 3.31
CA SER A 105 -24.95 3.56 1.86
C SER A 105 -23.59 4.21 1.52
N LEU A 106 -23.10 4.05 0.29
CA LEU A 106 -21.85 4.70 -0.15
C LEU A 106 -21.92 6.23 -0.05
N GLU A 107 -23.12 6.81 -0.18
CA GLU A 107 -23.37 8.25 -0.13
C GLU A 107 -23.26 8.76 1.32
N ASP A 108 -23.73 7.97 2.28
CA ASP A 108 -23.72 8.27 3.71
C ASP A 108 -22.34 8.10 4.37
N VAL A 109 -21.34 7.57 3.64
CA VAL A 109 -20.00 7.41 4.18
C VAL A 109 -19.36 8.78 4.42
N THR A 110 -19.11 9.09 5.69
CA THR A 110 -18.42 10.33 6.08
C THR A 110 -16.92 10.27 5.79
N SER A 111 -16.26 11.43 5.78
CA SER A 111 -14.80 11.53 5.67
C SER A 111 -14.07 10.77 6.77
N ASP A 112 -14.61 10.76 7.99
CA ASP A 112 -14.03 10.04 9.12
C ASP A 112 -14.20 8.54 9.00
N MET A 113 -15.37 8.05 8.59
CA MET A 113 -15.58 6.62 8.30
C MET A 113 -14.60 6.13 7.24
N ARG A 114 -14.42 6.90 6.16
CA ARG A 114 -13.44 6.61 5.11
C ARG A 114 -12.01 6.61 5.64
N ARG A 115 -11.65 7.56 6.51
CA ARG A 115 -10.31 7.65 7.13
C ARG A 115 -10.02 6.42 7.98
N VAL A 116 -10.97 6.00 8.81
CA VAL A 116 -10.87 4.79 9.64
C VAL A 116 -10.73 3.56 8.75
N ALA A 117 -11.62 3.38 7.77
CA ALA A 117 -11.56 2.24 6.85
C ALA A 117 -10.25 2.18 6.05
N LYS A 118 -9.67 3.34 5.70
CA LYS A 118 -8.32 3.39 5.11
C LYS A 118 -7.27 2.83 6.05
N THR A 119 -7.24 3.28 7.30
CA THR A 119 -6.29 2.77 8.30
C THR A 119 -6.48 1.27 8.51
N VAL A 120 -7.72 0.79 8.53
CA VAL A 120 -8.04 -0.63 8.69
C VAL A 120 -7.57 -1.45 7.48
N ASN A 121 -7.88 -1.04 6.25
CA ASN A 121 -7.50 -1.78 5.04
C ASN A 121 -5.99 -2.03 4.99
N PHE A 122 -5.19 -1.02 5.33
CA PHE A 122 -3.74 -1.19 5.42
C PHE A 122 -3.35 -1.96 6.68
N GLY A 123 -3.92 -1.64 7.84
CA GLY A 123 -3.61 -2.31 9.10
C GLY A 123 -3.82 -3.82 9.02
N LEU A 124 -4.99 -4.27 8.58
CA LEU A 124 -5.32 -5.69 8.45
C LEU A 124 -4.45 -6.42 7.42
N LEU A 125 -4.14 -5.77 6.30
CA LEU A 125 -3.18 -6.33 5.33
C LEU A 125 -1.82 -6.63 5.97
N TYR A 126 -1.43 -5.84 6.98
CA TYR A 126 -0.19 -5.99 7.73
C TYR A 126 -0.36 -6.69 9.09
N GLY A 127 -1.49 -7.36 9.34
CA GLY A 127 -1.72 -8.14 10.56
C GLY A 127 -1.94 -7.29 11.82
N MET A 128 -2.35 -6.04 11.67
CA MET A 128 -2.66 -5.14 12.78
C MET A 128 -3.84 -5.68 13.58
N GLN A 129 -3.65 -5.78 14.90
CA GLN A 129 -4.67 -6.20 15.86
C GLN A 129 -5.45 -4.99 16.41
N ALA A 130 -6.55 -5.23 17.11
CA ALA A 130 -7.42 -4.18 17.65
C ALA A 130 -6.70 -3.10 18.48
N PHE A 131 -5.63 -3.47 19.20
CA PHE A 131 -4.80 -2.51 19.93
C PHE A 131 -4.09 -1.51 19.01
N GLY A 132 -3.44 -2.01 17.96
CA GLY A 132 -2.78 -1.15 16.98
C GLY A 132 -3.79 -0.28 16.23
N LEU A 133 -4.94 -0.86 15.91
CA LEU A 133 -6.00 -0.13 15.21
C LEU A 133 -6.59 0.99 16.07
N SER A 134 -6.86 0.73 17.35
CA SER A 134 -7.34 1.74 18.31
C SER A 134 -6.39 2.93 18.40
N ARG A 135 -5.09 2.66 18.54
CA ARG A 135 -4.05 3.70 18.59
C ARG A 135 -4.02 4.58 17.33
N ASP A 136 -4.16 3.97 16.15
CA ASP A 136 -3.99 4.68 14.87
C ASP A 136 -5.29 5.34 14.36
N THR A 137 -6.45 4.97 14.92
CA THR A 137 -7.76 5.52 14.51
C THR A 137 -8.38 6.47 15.53
N GLY A 138 -8.03 6.33 16.81
CA GLY A 138 -8.68 7.01 17.93
C GLY A 138 -9.93 6.29 18.47
N LEU A 139 -10.30 5.14 17.89
CA LEU A 139 -11.39 4.30 18.39
C LEU A 139 -11.02 3.67 19.73
N SER A 140 -12.02 3.35 20.55
CA SER A 140 -11.80 2.45 21.68
C SER A 140 -11.37 1.07 21.20
N ARG A 141 -10.68 0.29 22.05
CA ARG A 141 -10.27 -1.08 21.72
C ARG A 141 -11.46 -1.97 21.33
N GLN A 142 -12.61 -1.76 21.97
CA GLN A 142 -13.82 -2.54 21.70
C GLN A 142 -14.43 -2.20 20.33
N GLU A 143 -14.46 -0.92 19.96
CA GLU A 143 -14.90 -0.48 18.63
C GLU A 143 -13.94 -0.97 17.55
N ALA A 144 -12.63 -0.87 17.80
CA ALA A 144 -11.61 -1.39 16.88
C ALA A 144 -11.77 -2.91 16.67
N GLN A 145 -12.00 -3.69 17.73
CA GLN A 145 -12.25 -5.13 17.60
C GLN A 145 -13.52 -5.41 16.80
N ARG A 146 -14.62 -4.74 17.12
CA ARG A 146 -15.89 -4.88 16.39
C ARG A 146 -15.74 -4.58 14.90
N PHE A 147 -14.97 -3.54 14.57
CA PHE A 147 -14.67 -3.19 13.18
C PHE A 147 -13.94 -4.32 12.46
N ILE A 148 -12.94 -4.92 13.11
CA ILE A 148 -12.18 -6.05 12.56
C ILE A 148 -13.09 -7.26 12.35
N ASP A 149 -13.96 -7.55 13.32
CA ASP A 149 -14.89 -8.68 13.26
C ASP A 149 -15.89 -8.50 12.11
N GLU A 150 -16.49 -7.31 11.98
CA GLU A 150 -17.38 -6.97 10.87
C GLU A 150 -16.65 -7.01 9.52
N TYR A 151 -15.41 -6.51 9.45
CA TYR A 151 -14.61 -6.59 8.23
C TYR A 151 -14.43 -8.03 7.75
N TRP A 152 -14.08 -8.95 8.67
CA TRP A 152 -13.94 -10.37 8.32
C TRP A 152 -15.27 -11.04 7.99
N ALA A 153 -16.35 -10.68 8.67
CA ALA A 153 -17.68 -11.19 8.38
C ALA A 153 -18.17 -10.76 6.98
N ARG A 154 -17.81 -9.55 6.54
CA ARG A 154 -18.21 -8.98 5.24
C ARG A 154 -17.28 -9.34 4.09
N LEU A 155 -16.05 -9.79 4.37
CA LEU A 155 -15.04 -10.13 3.35
C LEU A 155 -14.50 -11.56 3.59
N PRO A 156 -15.35 -12.59 3.51
CA PRO A 156 -14.99 -13.97 3.84
C PRO A 156 -13.92 -14.56 2.93
N GLY A 157 -13.85 -14.15 1.65
CA GLY A 157 -12.79 -14.58 0.72
C GLY A 157 -11.42 -14.05 1.12
N VAL A 158 -11.36 -12.79 1.60
CA VAL A 158 -10.12 -12.23 2.16
C VAL A 158 -9.72 -13.00 3.41
N ARG A 159 -10.68 -13.29 4.30
CA ARG A 159 -10.40 -14.07 5.53
C ARG A 159 -9.84 -15.45 5.19
N ALA A 160 -10.51 -16.19 4.32
CA ALA A 160 -10.09 -17.53 3.90
C ALA A 160 -8.70 -17.52 3.26
N TYR A 161 -8.39 -16.50 2.45
CA TYR A 161 -7.05 -16.33 1.88
C TYR A 161 -5.97 -16.19 2.96
N PHE A 162 -6.19 -15.34 3.97
CA PHE A 162 -5.24 -15.19 5.07
C PHE A 162 -5.10 -16.45 5.92
N ASP A 163 -6.21 -17.10 6.27
CA ASP A 163 -6.18 -18.34 7.06
C ASP A 163 -5.42 -19.45 6.31
N ASN A 164 -5.63 -19.59 5.00
CA ASN A 164 -4.89 -20.52 4.15
C ASN A 164 -3.40 -20.14 4.03
N LEU A 165 -3.08 -18.85 3.90
CA LEU A 165 -1.70 -18.38 3.82
C LEU A 165 -0.93 -18.67 5.13
N LEU A 166 -1.56 -18.43 6.27
CA LEU A 166 -1.00 -18.74 7.59
C LEU A 166 -0.79 -20.25 7.76
N GLN A 167 -1.80 -21.05 7.43
CA GLN A 167 -1.71 -22.51 7.51
C GLN A 167 -0.60 -23.07 6.62
N SER A 168 -0.52 -22.61 5.36
CA SER A 168 0.56 -22.97 4.43
C SER A 168 1.93 -22.55 4.98
N GLY A 169 2.01 -21.36 5.58
CA GLY A 169 3.23 -20.88 6.23
C GLY A 169 3.71 -21.82 7.35
N VAL A 170 2.81 -22.22 8.24
CA VAL A 170 3.11 -23.16 9.33
C VAL A 170 3.54 -24.53 8.80
N THR A 171 2.84 -25.05 7.79
CA THR A 171 3.12 -26.37 7.22
C THR A 171 4.43 -26.41 6.43
N ASN A 172 4.72 -25.38 5.63
CA ASN A 172 5.85 -25.37 4.70
C ASN A 172 7.11 -24.67 5.26
N GLY A 173 6.99 -23.90 6.34
CA GLY A 173 8.08 -23.08 6.89
C GLY A 173 8.41 -21.82 6.07
N TYR A 174 7.60 -21.50 5.05
CA TYR A 174 7.73 -20.31 4.22
C TYR A 174 6.40 -19.87 3.62
N VAL A 175 6.33 -18.61 3.20
CA VAL A 175 5.26 -18.08 2.33
C VAL A 175 5.83 -17.70 0.97
N GLU A 176 4.99 -17.68 -0.06
CA GLU A 176 5.39 -17.32 -1.42
C GLU A 176 4.45 -16.33 -2.09
N THR A 177 5.02 -15.51 -2.97
CA THR A 177 4.26 -14.57 -3.83
C THR A 177 3.77 -15.28 -5.11
N MET A 178 2.89 -14.64 -5.88
CA MET A 178 2.45 -15.14 -7.20
C MET A 178 3.59 -15.50 -8.15
N GLY A 179 4.70 -14.76 -8.09
CA GLY A 179 5.88 -15.01 -8.92
C GLY A 179 6.84 -16.06 -8.35
N GLY A 180 6.45 -16.81 -7.32
CA GLY A 180 7.27 -17.85 -6.69
C GLY A 180 8.37 -17.35 -5.76
N ARG A 181 8.47 -16.03 -5.50
CA ARG A 181 9.39 -15.51 -4.48
C ARG A 181 8.98 -16.02 -3.11
N ARG A 182 9.91 -16.64 -2.39
CA ARG A 182 9.71 -17.20 -1.03
C ARG A 182 10.30 -16.32 0.06
N ARG A 183 9.68 -16.37 1.23
CA ARG A 183 10.21 -15.86 2.50
C ARG A 183 9.99 -16.92 3.56
N SER A 184 11.08 -17.43 4.14
CA SER A 184 11.03 -18.31 5.31
C SER A 184 10.46 -17.56 6.52
N LEU A 185 9.69 -18.28 7.35
CA LEU A 185 9.03 -17.75 8.54
C LEU A 185 9.86 -17.97 9.80
#